data_AF-A0A7U6QPS5-F1
#
_entry.id   AF-A0A7U6QPS5-F1
#
_cell.length_a   1.000
_cell.length_b   1.000
_cell.length_c   1.000
_cell.angle_alpha   90.00
_cell.angle_beta   90.00
_cell.angle_gamma   90.00
#
_symmetry.space_group_name_H-M   'P 1'
#
loop_
_entity.id
_entity.type
_entity.pdbx_description
1 polymer ?
#
loop_
_entity_poly.entity_id
_entity_poly.type
_entity_poly.pdbx_seq_one_letter_code
_entity_poly.pdbx_strand_id
1 'polypeptide(L)'
;MSGSTHVQYLQDHGVRIWNEWATAEQTARFNRPEGELGPVYGHQWRNYGASKDADGSYNDDGVDQIAQVVEQIKTNPNSRRLIVSGWNPGEAEQVALPRVIHCFSFLWRMVSSLASCINVRLIFSYYTPITIMHNTE
;
A
#
# COMPACT_ATOMS: atom_id res chain seq x y z
N MET A 1 8.99 -10.50 -1.66
CA MET A 1 7.66 -9.84 -1.72
C MET A 1 7.26 -9.76 -3.17
N SER A 2 6.20 -10.42 -3.64
CA SER A 2 5.89 -10.56 -5.07
C SER A 2 5.27 -9.33 -5.74
N GLY A 3 4.74 -8.37 -4.98
CA GLY A 3 4.00 -7.23 -5.54
C GLY A 3 2.58 -7.57 -6.02
N SER A 4 2.16 -8.83 -5.86
CA SER A 4 0.85 -9.30 -6.32
C SER A 4 -0.30 -8.57 -5.62
N THR A 5 -1.33 -8.25 -6.41
CA THR A 5 -2.59 -7.62 -5.99
C THR A 5 -3.72 -8.63 -5.84
N HIS A 6 -3.48 -9.90 -6.19
CA HIS A 6 -4.46 -10.96 -6.15
C HIS A 6 -4.38 -11.75 -4.84
N VAL A 7 -5.54 -12.02 -4.24
CA VAL A 7 -5.65 -12.76 -2.99
C VAL A 7 -5.29 -14.25 -3.10
N GLN A 8 -5.20 -14.85 -4.30
CA GLN A 8 -5.05 -16.30 -4.49
C GLN A 8 -3.82 -16.85 -3.77
N TYR A 9 -2.68 -16.16 -3.94
CA TYR A 9 -1.44 -16.54 -3.26
C TYR A 9 -1.61 -16.57 -1.74
N LEU A 10 -2.35 -15.62 -1.17
CA LEU A 10 -2.59 -15.56 0.28
C LEU A 10 -3.48 -16.73 0.72
N GLN A 11 -4.52 -17.04 -0.05
CA GLN A 11 -5.43 -18.15 0.21
C GLN A 11 -4.72 -19.51 0.16
N ASP A 12 -3.85 -19.71 -0.83
CA ASP A 12 -3.03 -20.91 -0.99
C ASP A 12 -2.12 -21.14 0.22
N HIS A 13 -1.72 -20.05 0.90
CA HIS A 13 -0.90 -20.09 2.11
C HIS A 13 -1.73 -19.96 3.41
N GLY A 14 -3.05 -20.15 3.34
CA GLY A 14 -3.95 -20.16 4.50
C GLY A 14 -4.26 -18.78 5.09
N VAL A 15 -3.83 -17.69 4.45
CA VAL A 15 -4.10 -16.31 4.88
C VAL A 15 -5.44 -15.85 4.32
N ARG A 16 -6.41 -15.63 5.21
CA ARG A 16 -7.80 -15.31 4.84
C ARG A 16 -8.26 -13.89 5.20
N ILE A 17 -7.39 -13.09 5.82
CA ILE A 17 -7.75 -11.76 6.32
C ILE A 17 -8.28 -10.83 5.22
N TRP A 18 -7.91 -11.07 3.95
CA TRP A 18 -8.29 -10.25 2.81
C TRP A 18 -9.57 -10.71 2.09
N ASN A 19 -10.12 -11.88 2.47
CA ASN A 19 -11.22 -12.50 1.74
C ASN A 19 -12.49 -11.65 1.71
N GLU A 20 -12.76 -10.89 2.77
CA GLU A 20 -13.95 -10.03 2.88
C GLU A 20 -13.97 -8.91 1.83
N TRP A 21 -12.79 -8.48 1.35
CA TRP A 21 -12.64 -7.41 0.35
C TRP A 21 -12.31 -7.94 -1.05
N ALA A 22 -12.09 -9.24 -1.17
CA ALA A 22 -11.71 -9.90 -2.41
C ALA A 22 -12.90 -10.56 -3.14
N THR A 23 -14.13 -10.37 -2.64
CA THR A 23 -15.33 -10.94 -3.24
C THR A 23 -15.64 -10.31 -4.59
N ALA A 24 -16.32 -11.06 -5.47
CA ALA A 24 -16.73 -10.56 -6.78
C ALA A 24 -17.53 -9.24 -6.70
N GLU A 25 -18.38 -9.07 -5.69
CA GLU A 25 -19.15 -7.83 -5.50
C GLU A 25 -18.24 -6.62 -5.21
N GLN A 26 -17.20 -6.81 -4.38
CA GLN A 26 -16.30 -5.72 -4.00
C GLN A 26 -15.34 -5.34 -5.13
N THR A 27 -14.80 -6.33 -5.87
CA THR A 27 -13.85 -6.07 -6.95
C THR A 27 -14.55 -5.56 -8.22
N ALA A 28 -15.79 -5.98 -8.48
CA ALA A 28 -16.60 -5.48 -9.60
C ALA A 28 -16.86 -3.97 -9.53
N ARG A 29 -16.88 -3.36 -8.33
CA ARG A 29 -16.96 -1.89 -8.15
C ARG A 29 -15.86 -1.12 -8.86
N PHE A 30 -14.73 -1.78 -9.11
CA PHE A 30 -13.56 -1.22 -9.77
C PHE A 30 -13.34 -1.84 -11.16
N ASN A 31 -14.35 -2.55 -11.70
CA ASN A 31 -14.26 -3.28 -12.95
C ASN A 31 -13.11 -4.31 -12.95
N ARG A 32 -12.92 -5.01 -11.83
CA ARG A 32 -11.88 -6.04 -11.65
C ARG A 32 -12.48 -7.42 -11.45
N PRO A 33 -11.76 -8.50 -11.82
CA PRO A 33 -12.21 -9.87 -11.55
C PRO A 33 -12.22 -10.16 -10.05
N GLU A 34 -12.91 -11.23 -9.65
CA GLU A 34 -12.90 -11.70 -8.26
C GLU A 34 -11.48 -11.97 -7.79
N GLY A 35 -11.16 -11.55 -6.56
CA GLY A 35 -9.84 -11.73 -5.98
C GLY A 35 -8.82 -10.63 -6.27
N GLU A 36 -9.08 -9.73 -7.22
CA GLU A 36 -8.21 -8.60 -7.56
C GLU A 36 -8.50 -7.36 -6.71
N LEU A 37 -7.64 -7.13 -5.70
CA LEU A 37 -7.82 -6.06 -4.71
C LEU A 37 -7.44 -4.67 -5.25
N GLY A 38 -6.70 -4.61 -6.37
CA GLY A 38 -6.18 -3.35 -6.92
C GLY A 38 -4.84 -2.93 -6.31
N PRO A 39 -4.51 -1.62 -6.33
CA PRO A 39 -3.20 -1.10 -5.93
C PRO A 39 -2.99 -1.09 -4.40
N VAL A 40 -3.13 -2.26 -3.78
CA VAL A 40 -2.83 -2.51 -2.37
C VAL A 40 -1.32 -2.51 -2.11
N TYR A 41 -0.89 -2.76 -0.87
CA TYR A 41 0.51 -2.60 -0.44
C TYR A 41 1.55 -3.26 -1.35
N GLY A 42 1.25 -4.44 -1.91
CA GLY A 42 2.16 -5.12 -2.84
C GLY A 42 2.53 -4.23 -4.04
N HIS A 43 1.51 -3.65 -4.67
CA HIS A 43 1.68 -2.70 -5.77
C HIS A 43 2.41 -1.44 -5.30
N GLN A 44 1.96 -0.84 -4.19
CA GLN A 44 2.58 0.38 -3.66
C GLN A 44 4.07 0.18 -3.36
N TRP A 45 4.50 -1.00 -2.90
CA TRP A 45 5.89 -1.23 -2.53
C TRP A 45 6.80 -1.55 -3.72
N ARG A 46 6.27 -2.25 -4.73
CA ARG A 46 7.08 -2.76 -5.85
C ARG A 46 6.92 -1.96 -7.14
N ASN A 47 5.84 -1.19 -7.26
CA ASN A 47 5.46 -0.51 -8.49
C ASN A 47 4.72 0.82 -8.20
N TYR A 48 5.26 1.62 -7.29
CA TYR A 48 4.61 2.85 -6.81
C TYR A 48 4.43 3.87 -7.94
N GLY A 49 3.19 4.34 -8.14
CA GLY A 49 2.90 5.41 -9.12
C GLY A 49 3.00 4.97 -10.58
N ALA A 50 2.87 3.66 -10.83
CA ALA A 50 2.82 3.11 -12.17
C ALA A 50 1.69 3.70 -13.03
N SER A 51 1.92 3.77 -14.33
CA SER A 51 0.87 4.14 -15.27
C SER A 51 -0.16 3.01 -15.41
N LYS A 52 -1.37 3.39 -15.79
CA LYS A 52 -2.48 2.46 -16.03
C LYS A 52 -2.80 2.40 -17.51
N ASP A 53 -3.04 1.20 -18.00
CA ASP A 53 -3.54 0.98 -19.34
C ASP A 53 -5.04 1.28 -19.43
N ALA A 54 -5.54 1.37 -20.67
CA ALA A 54 -6.95 1.64 -20.95
C ALA A 54 -7.90 0.55 -20.40
N ASP A 55 -7.38 -0.66 -20.17
CA ASP A 55 -8.10 -1.78 -19.55
C ASP A 55 -8.09 -1.73 -18.01
N GLY A 56 -7.35 -0.78 -17.42
CA GLY A 56 -7.22 -0.59 -15.98
C GLY A 56 -6.11 -1.42 -15.33
N SER A 57 -5.35 -2.20 -16.11
CA SER A 57 -4.15 -2.90 -15.64
C SER A 57 -2.99 -1.93 -15.39
N TYR A 58 -2.02 -2.37 -14.59
CA TYR A 58 -0.86 -1.57 -14.18
C TYR A 58 0.37 -1.95 -15.01
N ASN A 59 1.02 -0.95 -15.59
CA ASN A 59 2.32 -1.10 -16.25
C ASN A 59 3.44 -1.30 -15.23
N ASP A 60 4.56 -1.90 -15.64
CA ASP A 60 5.75 -2.10 -14.80
C ASP A 60 6.74 -0.92 -14.92
N ASP A 61 6.22 0.30 -14.82
CA ASP A 61 6.97 1.56 -14.99
C ASP A 61 7.02 2.42 -13.72
N GLY A 62 6.49 1.92 -12.61
CA GLY A 62 6.51 2.58 -11.31
C GLY A 62 7.82 2.40 -10.55
N VAL A 63 7.82 2.88 -9.31
CA VAL A 63 9.00 2.87 -8.43
C VAL A 63 9.00 1.64 -7.51
N ASP A 64 10.04 0.80 -7.61
CA ASP A 64 10.29 -0.28 -6.64
C ASP A 64 10.98 0.26 -5.38
N GLN A 65 10.16 0.69 -4.42
CA GLN A 65 10.63 1.25 -3.15
C GLN A 65 11.44 0.25 -2.32
N ILE A 66 11.11 -1.05 -2.39
CA ILE A 66 11.81 -2.08 -1.64
C ILE A 66 13.22 -2.30 -2.19
N ALA A 67 13.35 -2.41 -3.51
CA ALA A 67 14.66 -2.54 -4.14
C ALA A 67 15.55 -1.33 -3.81
N GLN A 68 15.00 -0.12 -3.87
CA GLN A 68 15.74 1.10 -3.53
C GLN A 68 16.19 1.13 -2.06
N VAL A 69 15.31 0.79 -1.12
CA VAL A 69 15.66 0.77 0.31
C VAL A 69 16.71 -0.31 0.61
N VAL A 70 16.58 -1.50 0.03
CA VAL A 70 17.59 -2.57 0.18
C VAL A 70 18.96 -2.12 -0.32
N GLU A 71 19.00 -1.45 -1.47
CA GLU A 71 20.25 -0.92 -2.03
C GLU A 71 20.84 0.21 -1.18
N GLN A 72 19.99 1.12 -0.69
CA GLN A 72 20.41 2.20 0.20
C GLN A 72 20.90 1.70 1.55
N ILE A 73 20.35 0.60 2.09
CA ILE A 73 20.88 -0.04 3.31
C ILE A 73 22.31 -0.55 3.09
N LYS A 74 22.60 -1.09 1.90
CA LYS A 74 23.94 -1.60 1.56
C LYS A 74 24.96 -0.48 1.32
N THR A 75 24.55 0.58 0.63
CA THR A 75 25.45 1.64 0.15
C THR A 75 25.52 2.86 1.07
N ASN A 76 24.43 3.18 1.76
CA ASN A 76 24.31 4.35 2.64
C ASN A 76 23.39 4.07 3.85
N PRO A 77 23.78 3.17 4.77
CA PRO A 77 22.93 2.72 5.88
C PRO A 77 22.52 3.85 6.84
N ASN A 78 23.29 4.93 6.92
CA ASN A 78 22.98 6.06 7.80
C ASN A 78 22.02 7.08 7.16
N SER A 79 21.53 6.79 5.95
CA SER A 79 20.54 7.63 5.29
C SER A 79 19.28 7.77 6.14
N ARG A 80 18.87 9.01 6.40
CA ARG A 80 17.60 9.32 7.07
C ARG A 80 16.40 9.29 6.11
N ARG A 81 16.61 8.86 4.86
CA ARG A 81 15.62 8.83 3.76
C ARG A 81 15.23 7.41 3.35
N LEU A 82 15.55 6.40 4.16
CA LEU A 82 15.07 5.03 3.98
C LEU A 82 13.55 5.02 4.32
N ILE A 83 12.69 5.19 3.32
CA ILE A 83 11.24 5.32 3.51
C ILE A 83 10.53 4.46 2.47
N VAL A 84 9.48 3.77 2.88
CA VAL A 84 8.58 3.03 1.99
C VAL A 84 7.15 3.46 2.30
N SER A 85 6.49 4.14 1.37
CA SER A 85 5.08 4.51 1.52
C SER A 85 4.17 3.41 0.99
N GLY A 86 3.15 3.03 1.76
CA GLY A 86 2.00 2.26 1.27
C GLY A 86 0.79 3.13 0.95
N TRP A 87 0.92 4.46 1.08
CA TRP A 87 -0.14 5.43 0.83
C TRP A 87 0.16 6.26 -0.41
N ASN A 88 -0.73 6.18 -1.40
CA ASN A 88 -0.71 6.98 -2.62
C ASN A 88 -2.06 7.71 -2.78
N PRO A 89 -2.13 9.05 -2.60
CA PRO A 89 -3.36 9.81 -2.75
C PRO A 89 -4.03 9.66 -4.13
N GLY A 90 -3.26 9.45 -5.20
CA GLY A 90 -3.80 9.25 -6.55
C GLY A 90 -4.55 7.92 -6.73
N GLU A 91 -4.32 6.97 -5.83
CA GLU A 91 -4.87 5.61 -5.90
C GLU A 91 -5.71 5.25 -4.66
N ALA A 92 -5.85 6.19 -3.72
CA ALA A 92 -6.53 5.99 -2.45
C ALA A 92 -8.01 5.57 -2.61
N GLU A 93 -8.65 6.00 -3.70
CA GLU A 93 -10.04 5.67 -4.01
C GLU A 93 -10.19 4.40 -4.86
N GLN A 94 -9.08 3.80 -5.30
CA GLN A 94 -9.05 2.69 -6.26
C GLN A 94 -8.97 1.31 -5.61
N VAL A 95 -9.24 1.21 -4.30
CA VAL A 95 -9.08 -0.03 -3.52
C VAL A 95 -10.34 -0.36 -2.77
N ALA A 96 -10.69 -1.65 -2.72
CA ALA A 96 -11.90 -2.18 -2.10
C ALA A 96 -11.89 -2.17 -0.57
N LEU A 97 -10.84 -1.61 0.05
CA LEU A 97 -10.66 -1.62 1.49
C LEU A 97 -11.35 -0.43 2.15
N PRO A 98 -11.83 -0.60 3.40
CA PRO A 98 -12.25 0.51 4.23
C PRO A 98 -11.10 1.51 4.34
N ARG A 99 -11.42 2.81 4.18
CA ARG A 99 -10.47 3.94 4.19
C ARG A 99 -9.43 3.92 5.32
N VAL A 100 -9.71 3.21 6.41
CA VAL A 100 -8.84 3.04 7.59
C VAL A 100 -7.59 2.17 7.32
N ILE A 101 -7.70 1.15 6.46
CA ILE A 101 -6.57 0.25 6.13
C ILE A 101 -5.66 0.88 5.08
N HIS A 102 -6.10 1.91 4.37
CA HIS A 102 -5.36 2.40 3.21
C HIS A 102 -4.18 3.33 3.59
N CYS A 103 -4.23 3.98 4.76
CA CYS A 103 -3.19 4.88 5.29
C CYS A 103 -2.01 4.19 6.01
N PHE A 104 -1.53 3.03 5.54
CA PHE A 104 -0.33 2.41 6.11
C PHE A 104 0.92 2.89 5.39
N SER A 105 1.59 3.90 5.95
CA SER A 105 2.93 4.33 5.54
C SER A 105 3.98 3.74 6.47
N PHE A 106 4.94 2.98 5.94
CA PHE A 106 6.03 2.38 6.71
C PHE A 106 7.26 3.30 6.67
N LEU A 107 7.47 4.10 7.72
CA LEU A 107 8.72 4.84 7.87
C LEU A 107 9.80 3.92 8.44
N TRP A 108 10.75 3.47 7.60
CA TRP A 108 11.86 2.61 8.01
C TRP A 108 13.02 3.44 8.56
N ARG A 109 12.97 3.84 9.84
CA ARG A 109 14.12 4.54 10.43
C ARG A 109 15.08 3.54 11.08
N MET A 110 16.22 3.27 10.45
CA MET A 110 17.32 2.58 11.14
C MET A 110 17.84 3.49 12.25
N VAL A 111 17.71 3.04 13.50
CA VAL A 111 18.30 3.70 14.66
C VAL A 111 19.38 2.78 15.21
N SER A 112 20.61 3.28 15.16
CA SER A 112 21.86 2.74 15.73
C SER A 112 22.57 1.63 14.94
N SER A 113 23.90 1.64 15.06
CA SER A 113 24.93 0.89 14.34
C SER A 113 24.93 -0.63 14.56
N LEU A 114 23.85 -1.20 15.07
CA LEU A 114 23.62 -2.63 15.15
C LEU A 114 22.36 -2.90 14.34
N ALA A 115 22.44 -3.84 13.41
CA ALA A 115 21.39 -4.25 12.48
C ALA A 115 20.15 -4.88 13.16
N SER A 116 19.82 -4.48 14.39
CA SER A 116 18.95 -5.20 15.31
C SER A 116 17.60 -4.54 15.58
N CYS A 117 17.38 -3.30 15.14
CA CYS A 117 16.15 -2.57 15.48
C CYS A 117 15.55 -1.84 14.28
N ILE A 118 14.64 -2.51 13.57
CA ILE A 118 13.70 -1.84 12.67
C ILE A 118 12.68 -1.12 13.55
N ASN A 119 12.80 0.20 13.68
CA ASN A 119 11.76 1.00 14.34
C ASN A 119 10.68 1.32 13.31
N VAL A 120 9.62 0.49 13.26
CA VAL A 120 8.41 0.79 12.49
C VAL A 120 7.63 1.85 13.28
N ARG A 121 7.76 3.12 12.87
CA ARG A 121 6.92 4.17 13.45
C ARG A 121 5.59 4.22 12.70
N LEU A 122 4.56 3.65 13.33
CA LEU A 122 3.17 3.74 12.88
C LEU A 122 2.69 5.19 13.06
N ILE A 123 2.27 5.84 11.98
CA ILE A 123 1.56 7.12 12.04
C ILE A 123 0.12 6.83 11.63
N PHE A 124 -0.77 6.70 12.62
CA PHE A 124 -2.20 6.65 12.40
C PHE A 124 -2.72 8.06 12.17
N SER A 125 -3.12 8.38 10.94
CA SER A 125 -3.96 9.55 10.71
C SER A 125 -5.41 9.15 10.96
N TYR A 126 -5.90 9.38 12.18
CA TYR A 126 -7.32 9.26 12.48
C TYR A 126 -8.06 10.42 11.80
N TYR A 127 -8.65 10.17 10.63
CA TYR A 127 -9.71 11.05 10.13
C TYR A 127 -10.99 10.73 10.88
N THR A 128 -11.21 11.37 12.03
CA THR A 128 -12.57 11.61 12.52
C THR A 128 -13.32 12.40 11.45
N PRO A 129 -14.57 12.04 11.10
CA PRO A 129 -15.37 12.86 10.20
C PRO A 129 -15.56 14.23 10.87
N ILE A 130 -14.97 15.27 10.27
CA ILE A 130 -15.37 16.65 10.54
C ILE A 130 -16.78 16.77 9.99
N THR A 131 -17.78 16.67 10.86
CA THR A 131 -19.12 17.18 10.58
C THR A 131 -18.96 18.67 10.32
N ILE A 132 -18.98 19.07 9.05
CA ILE A 132 -19.14 20.48 8.68
C ILE A 132 -20.58 20.85 9.07
N MET A 133 -20.73 21.44 10.25
CA MET A 133 -21.93 22.17 10.63
C MET A 133 -22.08 23.31 9.63
N HIS A 134 -23.02 23.18 8.69
CA HIS A 134 -23.56 24.32 7.97
C HIS A 134 -24.21 25.23 9.02
N ASN A 135 -23.58 26.38 9.31
CA ASN A 135 -24.30 27.53 9.83
C ASN A 135 -25.03 28.15 8.64
N THR A 136 -26.33 27.88 8.53
CA THR A 136 -27.25 28.76 7.82
C THR A 136 -27.61 29.90 8.77
N GLU A 137 -27.23 31.12 8.38
CA GLU A 137 -27.83 32.36 8.89
C GLU A 137 -29.32 32.45 8.51
#